data_AF-A0A249SFV1-F1
#
_entry.id   AF-A0A249SFV1-F1
#
_cell.length_a   1.000
_cell.length_b   1.000
_cell.length_c   1.000
_cell.angle_alpha   90.00
_cell.angle_beta   90.00
_cell.angle_gamma   90.00
#
_symmetry.space_group_name_H-M   'P 1'
#
loop_
_entity.id
_entity.type
_entity.pdbx_description
1 polymer ?
#
loop_
_entity_poly.entity_id
_entity_poly.type
_entity_poly.pdbx_seq_one_letter_code
_entity_poly.pdbx_strand_id
1 'polypeptide(L)'
;MEKNQAKDNFNEYIEKRIKQPIIHLRKKRKRLKKVIFVSNASKLILSSCIPVLASMVPEHMYLLTVISIISAIVAVLQGLQTWKNFEEQTLAISKFINELEKEYFLFYVKWEEGTSTKAEVEKFVESVENLYDEQINEMLDSSSN
;
A
#
# COMPACT_ATOMS: atom_id res chain seq x y z
N MET A 1 -17.46 39.02 1.58
CA MET A 1 -17.97 37.73 2.10
C MET A 1 -17.58 36.56 1.20
N GLU A 2 -17.56 36.70 -0.13
CA GLU A 2 -17.19 35.62 -1.09
C GLU A 2 -15.76 35.05 -0.93
N LYS A 3 -14.75 35.86 -0.58
CA LYS A 3 -13.36 35.38 -0.42
C LYS A 3 -13.18 34.35 0.71
N ASN A 4 -13.95 34.45 1.80
CA ASN A 4 -13.86 33.50 2.91
C ASN A 4 -14.53 32.16 2.53
N GLN A 5 -15.65 32.22 1.83
CA GLN A 5 -16.39 31.03 1.40
C GLN A 5 -15.62 30.18 0.37
N ALA A 6 -14.89 30.81 -0.56
CA ALA A 6 -14.03 30.10 -1.51
C ALA A 6 -12.83 29.42 -0.82
N LYS A 7 -12.27 30.05 0.21
CA LYS A 7 -11.17 29.50 1.02
C LYS A 7 -11.63 28.31 1.86
N ASP A 8 -12.82 28.39 2.43
CA ASP A 8 -13.42 27.30 3.22
C ASP A 8 -13.73 26.08 2.34
N ASN A 9 -14.32 26.29 1.15
CA ASN A 9 -14.58 25.20 0.19
C ASN A 9 -13.29 24.51 -0.28
N PHE A 10 -12.23 25.27 -0.50
CA PHE A 10 -10.94 24.71 -0.93
C PHE A 10 -10.25 23.93 0.20
N ASN A 11 -10.33 24.43 1.43
CA ASN A 11 -9.83 23.70 2.60
C ASN A 11 -10.60 22.39 2.81
N GLU A 12 -11.93 22.41 2.60
CA GLU A 12 -12.75 21.21 2.65
C GLU A 12 -12.35 20.19 1.56
N TYR A 13 -12.05 20.67 0.35
CA TYR A 13 -11.54 19.82 -0.74
C TYR A 13 -10.21 19.15 -0.35
N ILE A 14 -9.23 19.92 0.16
CA ILE A 14 -7.94 19.36 0.62
C ILE A 14 -8.17 18.31 1.71
N GLU A 15 -9.04 18.59 2.67
CA GLU A 15 -9.31 17.65 3.76
C GLU A 15 -9.88 16.33 3.24
N LYS A 16 -10.86 16.39 2.34
CA LYS A 16 -11.57 15.22 1.79
C LYS A 16 -10.79 14.46 0.73
N ARG A 17 -10.07 15.13 -0.16
CA ARG A 17 -9.41 14.52 -1.33
C ARG A 17 -7.93 14.24 -1.14
N ILE A 18 -7.30 14.81 -0.10
CA ILE A 18 -5.87 14.64 0.13
C ILE A 18 -5.61 14.06 1.52
N LYS A 19 -5.93 14.80 2.58
CA LYS A 19 -5.55 14.42 3.95
C LYS A 19 -6.21 13.14 4.43
N GLN A 20 -7.54 13.04 4.32
CA GLN A 20 -8.27 11.83 4.73
C GLN A 20 -7.86 10.57 3.93
N PRO A 21 -7.76 10.62 2.58
CA PRO A 21 -7.27 9.51 1.79
C PRO A 21 -5.85 9.09 2.15
N ILE A 22 -4.91 10.03 2.33
CA ILE A 22 -3.54 9.73 2.76
C ILE A 22 -3.54 8.98 4.10
N ILE A 23 -4.32 9.44 5.09
CA ILE A 23 -4.43 8.77 6.40
C ILE A 23 -4.96 7.33 6.23
N HIS A 24 -6.04 7.18 5.46
CA HIS A 24 -6.64 5.88 5.20
C HIS A 24 -5.65 4.92 4.50
N LEU A 25 -5.00 5.40 3.45
CA LEU A 25 -4.04 4.64 2.65
C LEU A 25 -2.78 4.28 3.43
N ARG A 26 -2.26 5.19 4.26
CA ARG A 26 -1.14 4.89 5.18
C ARG A 26 -1.53 3.77 6.17
N LYS A 27 -2.76 3.79 6.68
CA LYS A 27 -3.28 2.73 7.58
C LYS A 27 -3.42 1.39 6.84
N LYS A 28 -3.96 1.39 5.62
CA LYS A 28 -4.05 0.21 4.75
C LYS A 28 -2.66 -0.37 4.47
N ARG A 29 -1.70 0.47 4.05
CA ARG A 29 -0.30 0.10 3.81
C ARG A 29 0.34 -0.55 5.04
N LYS A 30 0.15 0.03 6.24
CA LYS A 30 0.69 -0.52 7.49
C LYS A 30 0.15 -1.92 7.78
N ARG A 31 -1.14 -2.15 7.52
CA ARG A 31 -1.75 -3.49 7.66
C ARG A 31 -1.16 -4.48 6.66
N LEU A 32 -1.04 -4.10 5.38
CA LEU A 32 -0.44 -4.96 4.35
C LEU A 32 1.01 -5.34 4.68
N LYS A 33 1.84 -4.35 5.05
CA LYS A 33 3.22 -4.61 5.51
C LYS A 33 3.27 -5.55 6.71
N LYS A 34 2.33 -5.44 7.65
CA LYS A 34 2.25 -6.36 8.80
C LYS A 34 1.92 -7.78 8.35
N VAL A 35 1.00 -7.96 7.42
CA VAL A 35 0.65 -9.28 6.86
C VAL A 35 1.85 -9.91 6.13
N ILE A 36 2.53 -9.14 5.28
CA ILE A 36 3.74 -9.59 4.57
C ILE A 36 4.82 -9.99 5.57
N PHE A 37 5.06 -9.16 6.58
CA PHE A 37 6.07 -9.44 7.60
C PHE A 37 5.77 -10.73 8.37
N VAL A 38 4.53 -10.91 8.84
CA VAL A 38 4.13 -12.12 9.58
C VAL A 38 4.23 -13.37 8.70
N SER A 39 3.80 -13.29 7.43
CA SER A 39 3.92 -14.38 6.46
C SER A 39 5.38 -14.76 6.20
N ASN A 40 6.25 -13.77 6.00
CA ASN A 40 7.67 -14.02 5.77
C ASN A 40 8.36 -14.57 7.01
N ALA A 41 8.03 -14.06 8.20
CA ALA A 41 8.57 -14.56 9.46
C ALA A 41 8.15 -16.02 9.73
N SER A 42 6.87 -16.37 9.51
CA SER A 42 6.41 -17.75 9.69
C SER A 42 7.08 -18.71 8.71
N LYS A 43 7.24 -18.31 7.43
CA LYS A 43 8.01 -19.09 6.45
C LYS A 43 9.45 -19.30 6.88
N LEU A 44 10.14 -18.27 7.38
CA LEU A 44 11.52 -18.40 7.85
C LEU A 44 11.65 -19.38 9.03
N ILE A 45 10.73 -19.29 10.00
CA ILE A 45 10.71 -20.19 11.17
C ILE A 45 10.43 -21.63 10.71
N LEU A 46 9.43 -21.84 9.87
CA LEU A 46 9.08 -23.17 9.37
C LEU A 46 10.22 -23.77 8.53
N SER A 47 10.82 -22.97 7.66
CA SER A 47 11.95 -23.41 6.83
C SER A 47 13.20 -23.72 7.66
N SER A 48 13.47 -23.00 8.75
CA SER A 48 14.61 -23.30 9.63
C SER A 48 14.38 -24.52 10.53
N CYS A 49 13.12 -24.87 10.82
CA CYS A 49 12.79 -26.12 11.49
C CYS A 49 13.10 -27.36 10.63
N ILE A 50 13.03 -27.26 9.30
CA ILE A 50 13.26 -28.40 8.40
C ILE A 50 14.67 -29.01 8.59
N PRO A 51 15.79 -28.25 8.52
CA PRO A 51 17.12 -28.80 8.78
C PRO A 51 17.28 -29.45 10.16
N VAL A 52 16.67 -28.85 11.20
CA VAL A 52 16.72 -29.37 12.57
C VAL A 52 15.98 -30.69 12.69
N LEU A 53 14.81 -30.81 12.05
CA LEU A 53 14.06 -32.07 12.02
C LEU A 53 14.76 -33.10 11.14
N ALA A 54 15.38 -32.67 10.04
CA ALA A 54 16.08 -33.55 9.11
C ALA A 54 17.28 -34.26 9.76
N SER A 55 17.99 -33.61 10.69
CA SER A 55 19.11 -34.23 11.40
C SER A 55 18.68 -35.36 12.35
N MET A 56 17.41 -35.39 12.77
CA MET A 56 16.84 -36.41 13.68
C MET A 56 16.12 -37.55 12.93
N VAL A 57 15.98 -37.45 11.61
CA VAL A 57 15.33 -38.48 10.77
C VAL A 57 15.95 -39.87 10.92
N PRO A 58 17.30 -40.04 11.05
CA PRO A 58 17.89 -41.38 11.19
C PRO A 58 17.37 -42.17 12.39
N GLU A 59 16.99 -41.47 13.47
CA GLU A 59 16.45 -42.09 14.69
C GLU A 59 14.92 -42.22 14.65
N HIS A 60 14.25 -41.37 13.87
CA HIS A 60 12.80 -41.23 13.86
C HIS A 60 12.27 -40.99 12.44
N MET A 61 12.02 -42.07 11.69
CA MET A 61 11.62 -42.01 10.28
C MET A 61 10.28 -41.27 10.03
N TYR A 62 9.39 -41.21 11.03
CA TYR A 62 8.12 -40.46 10.94
C TYR A 62 8.32 -38.93 10.80
N LEU A 63 9.49 -38.40 11.17
CA LEU A 63 9.82 -36.98 11.01
C LEU A 63 9.88 -36.56 9.54
N LEU A 64 10.09 -37.50 8.62
CA LEU A 64 10.09 -37.23 7.18
C LEU A 64 8.71 -36.75 6.72
N THR A 65 7.63 -37.36 7.23
CA THR A 65 6.25 -36.93 6.98
C THR A 65 5.99 -35.53 7.55
N VAL A 66 6.53 -35.22 8.73
CA VAL A 66 6.40 -33.90 9.36
C VAL A 66 7.10 -32.83 8.51
N ILE A 67 8.31 -33.10 8.03
CA ILE A 67 9.06 -32.21 7.13
C ILE A 67 8.29 -31.95 5.82
N SER A 68 7.68 -32.99 5.24
CA SER A 68 6.86 -32.84 4.03
C SER A 68 5.64 -31.95 4.27
N ILE A 69 4.95 -32.10 5.41
CA ILE A 69 3.81 -31.26 5.78
C ILE A 69 4.25 -29.80 5.97
N ILE A 70 5.35 -29.56 6.68
CA ILE A 70 5.91 -28.21 6.88
C ILE A 70 6.25 -27.57 5.52
N SER A 71 6.89 -28.33 4.63
CA SER A 71 7.25 -27.86 3.29
C SER A 71 6.03 -27.50 2.46
N ALA A 72 4.97 -28.30 2.52
CA ALA A 72 3.70 -28.01 1.84
C ALA A 72 3.04 -26.73 2.38
N ILE A 73 3.05 -26.52 3.70
CA ILE A 73 2.53 -25.29 4.32
C ILE A 73 3.31 -24.06 3.84
N VAL A 74 4.65 -24.13 3.80
CA VAL A 74 5.50 -23.04 3.30
C VAL A 74 5.17 -22.72 1.84
N ALA A 75 5.00 -23.74 0.99
CA ALA A 75 4.63 -23.56 -0.42
C ALA A 75 3.25 -22.88 -0.58
N VAL A 76 2.25 -23.29 0.22
CA VAL A 76 0.92 -22.65 0.22
C VAL A 76 1.00 -21.19 0.65
N LEU A 77 1.75 -20.88 1.71
CA LEU A 77 1.95 -19.50 2.18
C LEU A 77 2.64 -18.64 1.12
N GLN A 78 3.61 -19.20 0.39
CA GLN A 78 4.27 -18.53 -0.72
C GLN A 78 3.29 -18.29 -1.88
N GLY A 79 2.53 -19.30 -2.27
CA GLY A 79 1.51 -19.18 -3.32
C GLY A 79 0.45 -18.14 -3.00
N LEU A 80 -0.04 -18.07 -1.76
CA LEU A 80 -1.01 -17.06 -1.33
C LEU A 80 -0.44 -15.63 -1.37
N GLN A 81 0.84 -15.45 -1.08
CA GLN A 81 1.48 -14.14 -1.12
C GLN A 81 1.68 -13.66 -2.57
N THR A 82 2.10 -14.56 -3.46
CA THR A 82 2.23 -14.28 -4.89
C THR A 82 0.86 -14.04 -5.51
N TRP A 83 -0.14 -14.89 -5.23
CA TRP A 83 -1.46 -14.73 -5.84
C TRP A 83 -2.14 -13.40 -5.49
N LYS A 84 -1.93 -12.88 -4.28
CA LYS A 84 -2.52 -11.60 -3.86
C LYS A 84 -1.66 -10.37 -4.16
N ASN A 85 -0.45 -10.52 -4.72
CA ASN A 85 0.46 -9.41 -5.04
C ASN A 85 0.53 -8.32 -3.96
N PHE A 86 0.61 -8.72 -2.69
CA PHE A 86 0.55 -7.78 -1.56
C PHE A 86 1.68 -6.74 -1.60
N GLU A 87 2.83 -7.11 -2.17
CA GLU A 87 3.99 -6.22 -2.35
C GLU A 87 3.69 -5.15 -3.39
N GLU A 88 3.13 -5.52 -4.55
CA GLU A 88 2.71 -4.58 -5.59
C GLU A 88 1.64 -3.62 -5.07
N GLN A 89 0.63 -4.13 -4.35
CA GLN A 89 -0.38 -3.28 -3.70
C GLN A 89 0.24 -2.28 -2.72
N THR A 90 1.26 -2.70 -1.96
CA THR A 90 1.97 -1.84 -1.01
C THR A 90 2.77 -0.76 -1.73
N LEU A 91 3.35 -1.09 -2.89
CA LEU A 91 4.12 -0.18 -3.73
C LEU A 91 3.21 0.84 -4.42
N ALA A 92 2.11 0.41 -5.05
CA ALA A 92 1.13 1.27 -5.68
C ALA A 92 0.53 2.28 -4.68
N ILE A 93 0.15 1.82 -3.47
CA ILE A 93 -0.32 2.72 -2.42
C ILE A 93 0.76 3.74 -2.02
N SER A 94 2.04 3.35 -2.01
CA SER A 94 3.12 4.26 -1.63
C SER A 94 3.41 5.29 -2.71
N LYS A 95 3.40 4.89 -3.98
CA LYS A 95 3.56 5.79 -5.14
C LYS A 95 2.47 6.86 -5.12
N PHE A 96 1.21 6.44 -5.01
CA PHE A 96 0.08 7.36 -4.99
C PHE A 96 0.08 8.33 -3.79
N ILE A 97 0.42 7.85 -2.58
CA ILE A 97 0.59 8.75 -1.41
C ILE A 97 1.66 9.81 -1.70
N ASN A 98 2.80 9.42 -2.26
CA ASN A 98 3.90 10.35 -2.55
C ASN A 98 3.51 11.37 -3.63
N GLU A 99 2.78 10.96 -4.65
CA GLU A 99 2.29 11.84 -5.72
C GLU A 99 1.27 12.86 -5.17
N LEU A 100 0.30 12.41 -4.37
CA LEU A 100 -0.64 13.31 -3.69
C LEU A 100 0.07 14.28 -2.73
N GLU A 101 1.05 13.81 -1.95
CA GLU A 101 1.81 14.66 -1.03
C GLU A 101 2.67 15.68 -1.77
N LYS A 102 3.28 15.29 -2.88
CA LYS A 102 4.06 16.18 -3.74
C LYS A 102 3.18 17.27 -4.33
N GLU A 103 2.05 16.90 -4.92
CA GLU A 103 1.13 17.86 -5.54
C GLU A 103 0.56 18.83 -4.49
N TYR A 104 0.17 18.29 -3.33
CA TYR A 104 -0.27 19.09 -2.19
C TYR A 104 0.80 20.09 -1.74
N PHE A 105 2.04 19.65 -1.54
CA PHE A 105 3.11 20.52 -1.06
C PHE A 105 3.46 21.63 -2.05
N LEU A 106 3.57 21.29 -3.34
CA LEU A 106 3.85 22.26 -4.41
C LEU A 106 2.78 23.36 -4.49
N PHE A 107 1.52 22.99 -4.30
CA PHE A 107 0.42 23.94 -4.32
C PHE A 107 0.27 24.72 -3.01
N TYR A 108 0.39 24.04 -1.86
CA TYR A 108 0.14 24.61 -0.54
C TYR A 108 1.08 25.78 -0.23
N VAL A 109 2.36 25.71 -0.62
CA VAL A 109 3.32 26.80 -0.42
C VAL A 109 2.85 28.09 -1.10
N LYS A 110 2.41 28.01 -2.37
CA LYS A 110 1.88 29.17 -3.11
C LYS A 110 0.57 29.69 -2.52
N TRP A 111 -0.27 28.78 -2.03
CA TRP A 111 -1.56 29.10 -1.44
C TRP A 111 -1.42 29.85 -0.11
N GLU A 112 -0.47 29.42 0.73
CA GLU A 112 -0.17 30.05 2.02
C GLU A 112 0.43 31.44 1.86
N GLU A 113 1.29 31.63 0.85
CA GLU A 113 1.84 32.94 0.47
C GLU A 113 0.79 33.88 -0.17
N GLY A 114 -0.40 33.37 -0.47
CA GLY A 114 -1.49 34.14 -1.11
C GLY A 114 -1.18 34.55 -2.56
N THR A 115 -0.20 33.90 -3.19
CA THR A 115 0.25 34.20 -4.56
C THR A 115 -0.46 33.34 -5.61
N SER A 116 -1.22 32.33 -5.18
CA SER A 116 -1.99 31.45 -6.06
C SER A 116 -3.08 32.20 -6.85
N THR A 117 -3.08 31.98 -8.16
CA THR A 117 -4.17 32.43 -9.04
C THR A 117 -5.31 31.42 -9.09
N LYS A 118 -6.51 31.87 -9.49
CA LYS A 118 -7.68 30.97 -9.67
C LYS A 118 -7.39 29.84 -10.67
N ALA A 119 -6.67 30.14 -11.74
CA ALA A 119 -6.27 29.14 -12.74
C ALA A 119 -5.30 28.09 -12.18
N GLU A 120 -4.43 28.44 -11.23
CA GLU A 120 -3.56 27.47 -10.56
C GLU A 120 -4.34 26.57 -9.60
N VAL A 121 -5.37 27.09 -8.92
CA VAL A 121 -6.28 26.29 -8.09
C VAL A 121 -7.02 25.26 -8.94
N GLU A 122 -7.55 25.68 -10.09
CA GLU A 122 -8.27 24.78 -11.02
C GLU A 122 -7.34 23.69 -11.57
N LYS A 123 -6.12 24.04 -11.98
CA LYS A 123 -5.10 23.07 -12.43
C LYS A 123 -4.70 22.08 -11.33
N PHE A 124 -4.61 22.54 -10.09
CA PHE A 124 -4.31 21.67 -8.96
C PHE A 124 -5.43 20.65 -8.73
N VAL A 125 -6.68 21.11 -8.72
CA VAL A 125 -7.84 20.21 -8.60
C VAL A 125 -7.83 19.19 -9.74
N GLU A 126 -7.63 19.63 -10.98
CA GLU A 126 -7.55 18.75 -12.15
C GLU A 126 -6.41 17.72 -12.02
N SER A 127 -5.23 18.15 -11.57
CA SER A 127 -4.07 17.27 -11.33
C SER A 127 -4.39 16.20 -10.27
N VAL A 128 -5.02 16.59 -9.16
CA VAL A 128 -5.43 15.66 -8.11
C VAL A 128 -6.47 14.66 -8.64
N GLU A 129 -7.48 15.12 -9.37
CA GLU A 129 -8.50 14.23 -9.96
C GLU A 129 -7.90 13.26 -10.97
N ASN A 130 -6.97 13.71 -11.83
CA ASN A 130 -6.24 12.86 -12.77
C ASN A 130 -5.43 11.77 -12.06
N LEU A 131 -4.79 12.08 -10.92
CA LEU A 131 -4.09 11.07 -10.12
C LEU A 131 -5.05 9.98 -9.62
N TYR A 132 -6.27 10.35 -9.23
CA TYR A 132 -7.29 9.37 -8.81
C TYR A 132 -7.75 8.49 -9.98
N ASP A 133 -7.96 9.07 -11.14
CA ASP A 133 -8.36 8.32 -12.35
C ASP A 133 -7.26 7.36 -12.80
N GLU A 134 -6.00 7.81 -12.79
CA GLU A 134 -4.84 6.95 -13.08
C GLU A 134 -4.77 5.77 -12.09
N GLN A 135 -4.98 6.02 -10.80
CA GLN A 135 -4.97 4.97 -9.79
C GLN A 135 -6.14 3.99 -9.92
N ILE A 136 -7.33 4.46 -10.26
CA ILE A 136 -8.49 3.60 -10.52
C ILE A 136 -8.23 2.70 -11.72
N ASN A 137 -7.66 3.24 -12.79
CA ASN A 137 -7.31 2.48 -13.98
C ASN A 137 -6.22 1.43 -13.68
N GLU A 138 -5.14 1.80 -12.96
CA GLU A 138 -4.12 0.84 -12.50
C GLU A 138 -4.74 -0.29 -11.63
N MET A 139 -5.75 0.01 -10.81
CA MET A 139 -6.43 -0.99 -9.98
C MET A 139 -7.40 -1.89 -10.76
N LEU A 140 -8.03 -1.39 -11.83
CA LEU A 140 -8.93 -2.16 -12.70
C LEU A 140 -8.13 -3.11 -13.62
N ASP A 141 -7.04 -2.62 -14.20
CA ASP A 141 -6.16 -3.43 -15.06
C ASP A 141 -5.47 -4.57 -14.28
N SER A 142 -5.13 -4.35 -13.01
CA SER A 142 -4.56 -5.40 -12.14
C SER A 142 -5.58 -6.44 -11.64
N SER A 143 -6.89 -6.21 -11.84
CA SER A 143 -7.96 -7.18 -11.52
C SER A 143 -8.38 -8.05 -12.72
N SER A 144 -7.82 -7.76 -13.90
CA SER A 144 -8.18 -8.37 -15.18
C SER A 144 -7.24 -9.49 -15.63
N ASN A 145 -6.20 -9.79 -14.84
CA ASN A 145 -5.22 -10.86 -15.04
C ASN A 145 -5.24 -11.86 -13.88
#